data_AF-A0A7Y6A276-F1
#
_entry.id   AF-A0A7Y6A276-F1
#
_cell.length_a   1.000
_cell.length_b   1.000
_cell.length_c   1.000
_cell.angle_alpha   90.00
_cell.angle_beta   90.00
_cell.angle_gamma   90.00
#
_symmetry.space_group_name_H-M   'P 1'
#
loop_
_entity.id
_entity.type
_entity.pdbx_description
1 polymer ?
#
loop_
_entity_poly.entity_id
_entity_poly.type
_entity_poly.pdbx_seq_one_letter_code
_entity_poly.pdbx_strand_id
1 'polypeptide(L)'
;MPKVTEEYRVARRDEIAEAALRAFRRKGFQATSMAEIIAESGLSAGAIYGHYPSKAAIVVDVATRVVGSRIVDLRNLADQDPLAAPPTVPRTLITGMRREVGDPSVLLQLWGEAVTEPELRALVLDVILQLRGALTAYVSVWHQRTYGVAVEEADILAAEQVPLLISAVQGYVLQWSVLPDFDPDAYLASVEKYLPR
;
A
#
# COMPACT_ATOMS: atom_id res chain seq x y z
N MET A 1 19.72 -30.16 14.55
CA MET A 1 19.56 -29.01 13.64
C MET A 1 19.28 -27.77 14.49
N PRO A 2 19.92 -26.62 14.25
CA PRO A 2 19.55 -25.40 14.97
C PRO A 2 18.10 -25.05 14.61
N LYS A 3 17.30 -24.70 15.62
CA LYS A 3 15.91 -24.29 15.42
C LYS A 3 15.95 -22.95 14.69
N VAL A 4 15.46 -22.91 13.45
CA VAL A 4 15.32 -21.65 12.71
C VAL A 4 14.50 -20.69 13.56
N THR A 5 15.09 -19.54 13.93
CA THR A 5 14.41 -18.53 14.74
C THR A 5 13.33 -17.84 13.90
N GLU A 6 12.31 -17.28 14.55
CA GLU A 6 11.29 -16.51 13.83
C GLU A 6 11.90 -15.29 13.14
N GLU A 7 12.88 -14.65 13.78
CA GLU A 7 13.67 -13.55 13.21
C GLU A 7 14.35 -13.95 11.89
N TYR A 8 14.96 -15.14 11.82
CA TYR A 8 15.55 -15.63 10.57
C TYR A 8 14.48 -15.86 9.49
N ARG A 9 13.31 -16.40 9.87
CA ARG A 9 12.21 -16.64 8.94
C ARG A 9 11.66 -15.33 8.37
N VAL A 10 11.49 -14.31 9.20
CA VAL A 10 11.05 -12.98 8.80
C VAL A 10 12.07 -12.34 7.86
N ALA A 11 13.35 -12.28 8.26
CA ALA A 11 14.40 -11.73 7.41
C ALA A 11 14.47 -12.43 6.03
N ARG A 12 14.30 -13.75 6.00
CA ARG A 12 14.27 -14.49 4.72
C ARG A 12 13.07 -14.14 3.86
N ARG A 13 11.90 -13.96 4.46
CA ARG A 13 10.71 -13.50 3.74
C ARG A 13 10.88 -12.08 3.18
N ASP A 14 11.56 -11.20 3.93
CA ASP A 14 11.88 -9.84 3.49
C ASP A 14 12.76 -9.86 2.23
N GLU A 15 13.84 -10.65 2.24
CA GLU A 15 14.72 -10.81 1.08
C GLU A 15 13.98 -11.33 -0.17
N ILE A 16 13.08 -12.31 0.01
CA ILE A 16 12.28 -12.87 -1.09
C ILE A 16 11.29 -11.84 -1.64
N ALA A 17 10.60 -11.11 -0.75
CA ALA A 17 9.67 -10.05 -1.10
C ALA A 17 10.36 -8.94 -1.92
N GLU A 18 11.54 -8.50 -1.48
CA GLU A 18 12.34 -7.51 -2.20
C GLU A 18 12.79 -7.99 -3.58
N ALA A 19 13.23 -9.25 -3.68
CA ALA A 19 13.60 -9.86 -4.95
C ALA A 19 12.40 -9.93 -5.91
N ALA A 20 11.24 -10.33 -5.42
CA ALA A 20 10.02 -10.36 -6.22
C ALA A 20 9.63 -8.96 -6.70
N LEU A 21 9.66 -7.94 -5.84
CA LEU A 21 9.41 -6.56 -6.21
C LEU A 21 10.38 -6.05 -7.28
N ARG A 22 11.67 -6.40 -7.20
CA ARG A 22 12.66 -6.06 -8.26
C ARG A 22 12.32 -6.74 -9.58
N ALA A 23 11.95 -8.02 -9.56
CA ALA A 23 11.56 -8.76 -10.75
C ALA A 23 10.29 -8.18 -11.40
N PHE A 24 9.26 -7.87 -10.60
CA PHE A 24 8.00 -7.26 -11.07
C PHE A 24 8.22 -5.89 -11.69
N ARG A 25 9.10 -5.05 -11.13
CA ARG A 25 9.45 -3.75 -11.73
C ARG A 25 10.08 -3.87 -13.11
N ARG A 26 10.87 -4.92 -13.35
CA ARG A 26 11.60 -5.11 -14.61
C ARG A 26 10.75 -5.69 -15.73
N LYS A 27 9.94 -6.71 -15.43
CA LYS A 27 9.19 -7.48 -16.45
C LYS A 27 7.68 -7.35 -16.35
N GLY A 28 7.20 -6.72 -15.29
CA GLY A 28 5.80 -6.72 -14.92
C GLY A 28 5.39 -7.99 -14.19
N PHE A 29 4.24 -7.91 -13.50
CA PHE A 29 3.71 -8.98 -12.67
C PHE A 29 3.45 -10.26 -13.47
N GLN A 30 2.76 -10.15 -14.60
CA GLN A 30 2.37 -11.30 -15.42
C GLN A 30 3.55 -12.04 -15.99
N ALA A 31 4.48 -11.32 -16.63
CA ALA A 31 5.63 -11.93 -17.28
C ALA A 31 6.69 -12.46 -16.30
N THR A 32 6.59 -12.13 -15.01
CA THR A 32 7.51 -12.65 -13.98
C THR A 32 7.08 -14.04 -13.51
N SER A 33 8.01 -14.99 -13.58
CA SER A 33 7.88 -16.37 -13.13
C SER A 33 8.55 -16.61 -11.77
N MET A 34 8.19 -17.73 -11.11
CA MET A 34 8.89 -18.16 -9.89
C MET A 34 10.39 -18.40 -10.13
N ALA A 35 10.76 -18.95 -11.30
CA ALA A 35 12.16 -19.19 -11.64
C ALA A 35 12.98 -17.90 -11.68
N GLU A 36 12.40 -16.79 -12.17
CA GLU A 36 13.05 -15.49 -12.19
C GLU A 36 13.16 -14.89 -10.80
N ILE A 37 12.15 -15.04 -9.94
CA ILE A 37 12.23 -14.61 -8.54
C ILE A 37 13.34 -15.40 -7.81
N ILE A 38 13.45 -16.71 -8.07
CA ILE A 38 14.53 -17.54 -7.54
C ILE A 38 15.88 -17.02 -8.00
N ALA A 39 16.07 -16.78 -9.30
CA ALA A 39 17.30 -16.23 -9.83
C ALA A 39 17.63 -14.83 -9.26
N GLU A 40 16.64 -13.96 -9.13
CA GLU A 40 16.77 -12.59 -8.60
C GLU A 40 17.10 -12.55 -7.10
N SER A 41 16.66 -13.57 -6.35
CA SER A 41 16.91 -13.68 -4.90
C SER A 41 18.29 -14.23 -4.56
N GLY A 42 18.90 -15.00 -5.46
CA GLY A 42 20.10 -15.80 -5.17
C GLY A 42 19.87 -16.99 -4.22
N LEU A 43 18.61 -17.25 -3.82
CA LEU A 43 18.24 -18.37 -2.95
C LEU A 43 17.94 -19.63 -3.77
N SER A 44 17.96 -20.79 -3.11
CA SER A 44 17.54 -22.03 -3.75
C SER A 44 16.02 -22.06 -3.97
N ALA A 45 15.57 -22.80 -4.98
CA ALA A 45 14.15 -23.03 -5.21
C ALA A 45 13.46 -23.61 -3.95
N GLY A 46 14.09 -24.59 -3.29
CA GLY A 46 13.57 -25.19 -2.07
C GLY A 46 13.43 -24.20 -0.91
N ALA A 47 14.34 -23.22 -0.80
CA ALA A 47 14.22 -22.17 0.20
C ALA A 47 13.00 -21.29 -0.07
N ILE A 48 12.79 -20.83 -1.31
CA ILE A 48 11.64 -19.99 -1.66
C ILE A 48 10.33 -20.74 -1.53
N TYR A 49 10.22 -21.95 -2.10
CA TYR A 49 9.01 -22.76 -2.00
C TYR A 49 8.69 -23.18 -0.57
N GLY A 50 9.69 -23.24 0.32
CA GLY A 50 9.49 -23.43 1.76
C GLY A 50 8.81 -22.25 2.46
N HIS A 51 8.90 -21.03 1.91
CA HIS A 51 8.23 -19.84 2.44
C HIS A 51 6.94 -19.48 1.68
N TYR A 52 6.92 -19.67 0.37
CA TYR A 52 5.82 -19.28 -0.52
C TYR A 52 5.52 -20.37 -1.54
N PRO A 53 4.29 -20.93 -1.55
CA PRO A 53 3.92 -21.95 -2.52
C PRO A 53 3.75 -21.39 -3.96
N SER A 54 3.55 -20.08 -4.11
CA SER A 54 3.27 -19.46 -5.40
C SER A 54 3.69 -17.99 -5.47
N LYS A 55 3.74 -17.44 -6.69
CA LYS A 55 3.92 -16.00 -6.94
C LYS A 55 2.83 -15.17 -6.25
N ALA A 56 1.59 -15.64 -6.28
CA ALA A 56 0.46 -14.97 -5.63
C ALA A 56 0.66 -14.89 -4.10
N ALA A 57 1.18 -15.94 -3.46
CA ALA A 57 1.45 -15.92 -2.02
C ALA A 57 2.51 -14.87 -1.63
N ILE A 58 3.50 -14.62 -2.49
CA ILE A 58 4.48 -13.54 -2.29
C ILE A 58 3.79 -12.17 -2.34
N VAL A 59 2.90 -11.97 -3.32
CA VAL A 59 2.15 -10.71 -3.46
C VAL A 59 1.25 -10.45 -2.26
N VAL A 60 0.55 -11.48 -1.77
CA VAL A 60 -0.27 -11.40 -0.55
C VAL A 60 0.54 -10.83 0.61
N ASP A 61 1.71 -11.41 0.85
CA ASP A 61 2.58 -10.98 1.95
C ASP A 61 3.08 -9.55 1.75
N VAL A 62 3.56 -9.20 0.55
CA VAL A 62 4.00 -7.84 0.22
C VAL A 62 2.88 -6.83 0.43
N ALA A 63 1.68 -7.08 -0.13
CA ALA A 63 0.55 -6.18 -0.01
C ALA A 63 0.11 -5.98 1.45
N THR A 64 0.08 -7.07 2.22
CA THR A 64 -0.27 -7.04 3.65
C THR A 64 0.71 -6.17 4.45
N ARG A 65 2.01 -6.28 4.18
CA ARG A 65 3.05 -5.47 4.84
C ARG A 65 2.96 -4.00 4.49
N VAL A 66 2.72 -3.70 3.21
CA VAL A 66 2.56 -2.31 2.75
C VAL A 66 1.37 -1.67 3.44
N VAL A 67 0.20 -2.33 3.44
CA VAL A 67 -0.99 -1.83 4.14
C VAL A 67 -0.76 -1.69 5.64
N GLY A 68 -0.16 -2.69 6.28
CA GLY A 68 0.16 -2.64 7.70
C GLY A 68 1.02 -1.42 8.05
N SER A 69 2.05 -1.14 7.24
CA SER A 69 2.91 0.04 7.41
C SER A 69 2.15 1.35 7.19
N ARG A 70 1.22 1.40 6.21
CA ARG A 70 0.34 2.56 6.00
C ARG A 70 -0.62 2.80 7.16
N ILE A 71 -1.13 1.74 7.79
CA ILE A 71 -1.97 1.86 9.00
C ILE A 71 -1.14 2.43 10.16
N VAL A 72 0.12 2.02 10.30
CA VAL A 72 1.04 2.60 11.29
C VAL A 72 1.30 4.07 11.00
N ASP A 73 1.52 4.45 9.74
CA ASP A 73 1.69 5.86 9.35
C ASP A 73 0.46 6.72 9.74
N LEU A 74 -0.75 6.21 9.53
CA LEU A 74 -1.99 6.89 9.94
C LEU A 74 -2.10 7.05 11.45
N ARG A 75 -1.70 6.04 12.23
CA ARG A 75 -1.66 6.15 13.70
C ARG A 75 -0.64 7.19 14.15
N ASN A 76 0.55 7.19 13.55
CA ASN A 76 1.57 8.20 13.85
C ASN A 76 1.10 9.61 13.51
N LEU A 77 0.32 9.80 12.44
CA LEU A 77 -0.34 11.08 12.14
C LEU A 77 -1.40 11.41 13.19
N ALA A 78 -2.19 10.42 13.64
CA ALA A 78 -3.24 10.58 14.64
C ALA A 78 -2.74 11.07 16.02
N ASP A 79 -1.49 10.74 16.33
CA ASP A 79 -0.81 11.09 17.57
C ASP A 79 -0.15 12.48 17.53
N GLN A 80 -0.17 13.17 16.38
CA GLN A 80 0.37 14.53 16.26
C GLN A 80 -0.54 15.57 16.93
N ASP A 81 0.08 16.62 17.48
CA ASP A 81 -0.60 17.79 18.01
C ASP A 81 0.03 19.08 17.40
N PRO A 82 -0.69 19.82 16.54
CA PRO A 82 -2.07 19.55 16.10
C PRO A 82 -2.16 18.32 15.19
N LEU A 83 -3.32 17.65 15.23
CA LEU A 83 -3.64 16.53 14.35
C LEU A 83 -3.64 16.97 12.89
N ALA A 84 -2.90 16.26 12.04
CA ALA A 84 -2.76 16.62 10.63
C ALA A 84 -4.10 16.55 9.87
N ALA A 85 -4.32 17.50 8.95
CA ALA A 85 -5.56 17.55 8.17
C ALA A 85 -5.65 16.41 7.14
N PRO A 86 -6.83 15.86 6.85
CA PRO A 86 -7.00 14.75 5.91
C PRO A 86 -6.33 14.96 4.54
N PRO A 87 -6.30 16.17 3.94
CA PRO A 87 -5.60 16.39 2.67
C PRO A 87 -4.09 16.11 2.69
N THR A 88 -3.43 16.04 3.84
CA THR A 88 -2.00 15.68 3.93
C THR A 88 -1.75 14.18 3.88
N VAL A 89 -2.78 13.37 4.16
CA VAL A 89 -2.69 11.90 4.25
C VAL A 89 -2.16 11.28 2.95
N PRO A 90 -2.63 11.65 1.74
CA PRO A 90 -2.12 11.07 0.50
C PRO A 90 -0.60 11.21 0.35
N ARG A 91 -0.01 12.36 0.74
CA ARG A 91 1.45 12.52 0.71
C ARG A 91 2.15 11.51 1.61
N THR A 92 1.69 11.35 2.85
CA THR A 92 2.28 10.39 3.79
C THR A 92 2.18 8.97 3.25
N LEU A 93 1.00 8.57 2.77
CA LEU A 93 0.78 7.23 2.24
C LEU A 93 1.63 6.96 1.00
N ILE A 94 1.70 7.90 0.07
CA ILE A 94 2.49 7.78 -1.16
C ILE A 94 3.98 7.73 -0.85
N THR A 95 4.47 8.57 0.07
CA THR A 95 5.88 8.59 0.46
C THR A 95 6.29 7.25 1.07
N GLY A 96 5.52 6.74 2.03
CA GLY A 96 5.78 5.44 2.67
C GLY A 96 5.69 4.28 1.67
N MET A 97 4.67 4.29 0.82
CA MET A 97 4.49 3.29 -0.24
C MET A 97 5.67 3.29 -1.20
N ARG A 98 6.11 4.45 -1.71
CA ARG A 98 7.26 4.54 -2.62
C ARG A 98 8.56 4.06 -1.98
N ARG A 99 8.75 4.28 -0.67
CA ARG A 99 9.91 3.75 0.06
C ARG A 99 9.93 2.21 0.06
N GLU A 100 8.76 1.59 0.19
CA GLU A 100 8.64 0.12 0.31
C GLU A 100 8.57 -0.60 -1.03
N VAL A 101 7.72 -0.13 -1.96
CA VAL A 101 7.53 -0.79 -3.27
C VAL A 101 8.42 -0.22 -4.37
N GLY A 102 9.01 0.96 -4.16
CA GLY A 102 9.76 1.69 -5.19
C GLY A 102 8.82 2.32 -6.21
N ASP A 103 8.77 1.72 -7.40
CA ASP A 103 7.93 2.21 -8.50
C ASP A 103 6.46 1.78 -8.27
N PRO A 104 5.53 2.74 -8.10
CA PRO A 104 4.12 2.44 -7.87
C PRO A 104 3.42 1.76 -9.05
N SER A 105 4.03 1.71 -10.25
CA SER A 105 3.47 0.99 -11.41
C SER A 105 3.17 -0.49 -11.12
N VAL A 106 3.87 -1.11 -10.16
CA VAL A 106 3.60 -2.47 -9.69
C VAL A 106 2.19 -2.61 -9.12
N LEU A 107 1.68 -1.58 -8.44
CA LEU A 107 0.34 -1.59 -7.86
C LEU A 107 -0.74 -1.51 -8.94
N LEU A 108 -0.50 -0.72 -9.99
CA LEU A 108 -1.41 -0.62 -11.12
C LEU A 108 -1.55 -1.98 -11.83
N GLN A 109 -0.45 -2.71 -12.00
CA GLN A 109 -0.45 -4.05 -12.58
C GLN A 109 -1.21 -5.05 -11.69
N LEU A 110 -1.02 -4.97 -10.37
CA LEU A 110 -1.73 -5.79 -9.40
C LEU A 110 -3.24 -5.54 -9.45
N TRP A 111 -3.68 -4.28 -9.54
CA TRP A 111 -5.10 -3.94 -9.68
C TRP A 111 -5.68 -4.44 -11.00
N GLY A 112 -4.94 -4.30 -12.10
CA GLY A 112 -5.35 -4.82 -13.40
C GLY A 112 -5.59 -6.33 -13.36
N GLU A 113 -4.66 -7.07 -12.73
CA GLU A 113 -4.77 -8.52 -12.59
C GLU A 113 -5.92 -8.94 -11.68
N ALA A 114 -6.16 -8.20 -10.60
CA ALA A 114 -7.26 -8.46 -9.68
C ALA A 114 -8.64 -8.36 -10.34
N VAL A 115 -8.75 -7.73 -11.52
CA VAL A 115 -10.01 -7.75 -12.28
C VAL A 115 -10.32 -9.15 -12.81
N THR A 116 -9.30 -9.87 -13.28
CA THR A 116 -9.45 -11.17 -13.96
C THR A 116 -9.22 -12.37 -13.04
N GLU A 117 -8.41 -12.22 -11.99
CA GLU A 117 -8.02 -13.31 -11.08
C GLU A 117 -8.80 -13.25 -9.75
N PRO A 118 -9.75 -14.17 -9.48
CA PRO A 118 -10.61 -14.09 -8.30
C PRO A 118 -9.88 -14.15 -6.95
N GLU A 119 -8.83 -14.99 -6.85
CA GLU A 119 -8.03 -15.10 -5.63
C GLU A 119 -7.28 -13.80 -5.33
N LEU A 120 -6.72 -13.18 -6.38
CA LEU A 120 -6.03 -11.90 -6.27
C LEU A 120 -7.00 -10.76 -5.99
N ARG A 121 -8.21 -10.82 -6.55
CA ARG A 121 -9.29 -9.88 -6.23
C ARG A 121 -9.64 -9.91 -4.75
N ALA A 122 -9.81 -11.10 -4.18
CA ALA A 122 -10.14 -11.25 -2.76
C ALA A 122 -9.06 -10.62 -1.87
N LEU A 123 -7.78 -10.84 -2.21
CA LEU A 123 -6.66 -10.19 -1.54
C LEU A 123 -6.72 -8.66 -1.63
N VAL A 124 -6.84 -8.12 -2.85
CA VAL A 124 -6.84 -6.67 -3.07
C VAL A 124 -8.03 -6.02 -2.36
N LEU A 125 -9.18 -6.68 -2.32
CA LEU A 125 -10.35 -6.21 -1.58
C LEU A 125 -10.09 -6.14 -0.08
N ASP A 126 -9.51 -7.19 0.53
CA ASP A 126 -9.18 -7.18 1.96
C ASP A 126 -8.23 -6.03 2.32
N VAL A 127 -7.18 -5.85 1.52
CA VAL A 127 -6.22 -4.74 1.61
C VAL A 127 -6.91 -3.38 1.54
N ILE A 128 -7.79 -3.17 0.56
CA ILE A 128 -8.51 -1.91 0.37
C ILE A 128 -9.46 -1.65 1.55
N LEU A 129 -10.18 -2.66 2.03
CA LEU A 129 -11.12 -2.52 3.14
C LEU A 129 -10.41 -2.19 4.45
N GLN A 130 -9.27 -2.82 4.73
CA GLN A 130 -8.44 -2.51 5.89
C GLN A 130 -7.95 -1.06 5.87
N LEU A 131 -7.40 -0.61 4.74
CA LEU A 131 -6.93 0.77 4.60
C LEU A 131 -8.08 1.77 4.70
N ARG A 132 -9.23 1.49 4.07
CA ARG A 132 -10.43 2.32 4.15
C ARG A 132 -10.91 2.47 5.59
N GLY A 133 -10.98 1.38 6.35
CA GLY A 133 -11.38 1.42 7.76
C GLY A 133 -10.43 2.28 8.61
N ALA A 134 -9.12 2.15 8.41
CA ALA A 134 -8.14 2.97 9.12
C ALA A 134 -8.25 4.46 8.75
N LEU A 135 -8.48 4.77 7.47
CA LEU A 135 -8.71 6.14 7.00
C LEU A 135 -10.01 6.73 7.58
N THR A 136 -11.10 5.97 7.60
CA THR A 136 -12.37 6.42 8.19
C THR A 136 -12.20 6.75 9.66
N ALA A 137 -11.52 5.89 10.43
CA ALA A 137 -11.23 6.16 11.83
C ALA A 137 -10.38 7.44 12.01
N TYR A 138 -9.32 7.60 11.21
CA TYR A 138 -8.47 8.79 11.23
C TYR A 138 -9.25 10.08 10.96
N VAL A 139 -10.04 10.09 9.89
CA VAL A 139 -10.80 11.26 9.45
C VAL A 139 -11.91 11.61 10.44
N SER A 140 -12.60 10.60 10.99
CA SER A 140 -13.61 10.81 12.04
C SER A 140 -12.99 11.48 13.27
N VAL A 141 -11.84 10.99 13.76
CA VAL A 141 -11.12 11.62 14.87
C VAL A 141 -10.71 13.05 14.53
N TRP A 142 -10.29 13.32 13.30
CA TRP A 142 -9.94 14.66 12.87
C TRP A 142 -11.12 15.63 12.88
N HIS A 143 -12.30 15.24 12.39
CA HIS A 143 -13.50 16.07 12.47
C HIS A 143 -13.92 16.35 13.92
N GLN A 144 -13.88 15.33 14.79
CA GLN A 144 -14.20 15.50 16.21
C GLN A 144 -13.26 16.49 16.88
N ARG A 145 -11.93 16.37 16.69
CA ARG A 145 -10.94 17.25 17.32
C ARG A 145 -10.95 18.67 16.76
N THR A 146 -11.19 18.82 15.46
CA THR A 146 -11.08 20.11 14.76
C THR A 146 -12.36 20.93 14.88
N TYR A 147 -13.52 20.28 14.76
CA TYR A 147 -14.82 20.95 14.69
C TYR A 147 -15.73 20.67 15.89
N GLY A 148 -15.37 19.72 16.77
CA GLY A 148 -16.15 19.40 17.97
C GLY A 148 -17.49 18.70 17.69
N VAL A 149 -17.65 18.10 16.51
CA VAL A 149 -18.86 17.36 16.13
C VAL A 149 -18.96 16.01 16.86
N ALA A 150 -20.18 15.49 16.96
CA ALA A 150 -20.42 14.16 17.56
C ALA A 150 -19.81 13.03 16.71
N VAL A 151 -19.58 11.86 17.31
CA VAL A 151 -18.96 10.71 16.63
C VAL A 151 -19.79 10.28 15.42
N GLU A 152 -21.11 10.23 15.54
CA GLU A 152 -22.00 9.80 14.46
C GLU A 152 -21.94 10.75 13.26
N GLU A 153 -21.84 12.06 13.51
CA GLU A 153 -21.69 13.07 12.46
C GLU A 153 -20.29 13.00 11.82
N ALA A 154 -19.25 12.83 12.64
CA ALA A 154 -17.87 12.68 12.16
C ALA A 154 -17.70 11.44 11.27
N ASP A 155 -18.37 10.33 11.59
CA ASP A 155 -18.32 9.10 10.80
C ASP A 155 -18.99 9.25 9.43
N ILE A 156 -20.08 10.03 9.35
CA ILE A 156 -20.74 10.38 8.08
C ILE A 156 -19.80 11.22 7.21
N LEU A 157 -19.23 12.29 7.77
CA LEU A 157 -18.28 13.16 7.07
C LEU A 157 -17.05 12.36 6.60
N ALA A 158 -16.54 11.46 7.44
CA ALA A 158 -15.45 10.57 7.08
C ALA A 158 -15.81 9.63 5.93
N ALA A 159 -17.02 9.05 5.94
CA ALA A 159 -17.47 8.15 4.88
C ALA A 159 -17.57 8.86 3.51
N GLU A 160 -17.86 10.17 3.49
CA GLU A 160 -17.90 11.00 2.29
C GLU A 160 -16.50 11.43 1.82
N GLN A 161 -15.60 11.77 2.75
CA GLN A 161 -14.26 12.29 2.42
C GLN A 161 -13.26 11.19 2.05
N VAL A 162 -13.31 10.02 2.70
CA VAL A 162 -12.32 8.94 2.50
C VAL A 162 -12.21 8.45 1.05
N PRO A 163 -13.30 8.27 0.27
CA PRO A 163 -13.21 7.94 -1.14
C PRO A 163 -12.39 8.94 -1.96
N LEU A 164 -12.39 10.23 -1.59
CA LEU A 164 -11.60 11.27 -2.26
C LEU A 164 -10.12 11.10 -1.96
N LEU A 165 -9.76 10.79 -0.71
CA LEU A 165 -8.37 10.51 -0.32
C LEU A 165 -7.81 9.27 -1.03
N ILE A 166 -8.61 8.20 -1.09
CA ILE A 166 -8.26 6.98 -1.83
C ILE A 166 -8.07 7.30 -3.32
N SER A 167 -8.98 8.07 -3.90
CA SER A 167 -8.89 8.49 -5.30
C SER A 167 -7.65 9.34 -5.59
N ALA A 168 -7.21 10.18 -4.64
CA ALA A 168 -5.96 10.93 -4.78
C ALA A 168 -4.73 10.00 -4.81
N VAL A 169 -4.70 8.96 -3.98
CA VAL A 169 -3.61 7.97 -4.01
C VAL A 169 -3.64 7.16 -5.31
N GLN A 170 -4.81 6.67 -5.71
CA GLN A 170 -4.96 5.91 -6.96
C GLN A 170 -4.66 6.75 -8.19
N GLY A 171 -5.11 8.00 -8.20
CA GLY A 171 -4.83 8.97 -9.25
C GLY A 171 -3.34 9.27 -9.40
N TYR A 172 -2.61 9.41 -8.28
CA TYR A 172 -1.15 9.50 -8.29
C TYR A 172 -0.51 8.27 -8.92
N VAL A 173 -0.89 7.06 -8.48
CA VAL A 173 -0.32 5.80 -8.99
C VAL A 173 -0.54 5.66 -10.49
N LEU A 174 -1.77 5.94 -10.96
CA LEU A 174 -2.12 5.87 -12.37
C LEU A 174 -1.31 6.88 -13.18
N GLN A 175 -1.37 8.17 -12.82
CA GLN A 175 -0.73 9.23 -13.59
C GLN A 175 0.79 9.08 -13.62
N TRP A 176 1.41 8.74 -12.49
CA TRP A 176 2.83 8.38 -12.43
C TRP A 176 3.20 7.28 -13.43
N SER A 177 2.32 6.29 -13.61
CA SER A 177 2.61 5.12 -14.43
C SER A 177 2.40 5.35 -15.92
N VAL A 178 1.58 6.33 -16.32
CA VAL A 178 1.12 6.47 -17.71
C VAL A 178 1.42 7.82 -18.35
N LEU A 179 1.60 8.88 -17.57
CA LEU A 179 1.86 10.23 -18.07
C LEU A 179 3.36 10.57 -17.94
N PRO A 180 4.08 10.77 -19.06
CA PRO A 180 5.52 10.99 -19.04
C PRO A 180 5.95 12.35 -18.44
N ASP A 181 5.02 13.31 -18.39
CA ASP A 181 5.19 14.67 -17.90
C ASP A 181 4.50 14.91 -16.55
N PHE A 182 4.11 13.84 -15.85
CA PHE A 182 3.47 13.95 -14.53
C PHE A 182 4.42 14.57 -13.50
N ASP A 183 4.00 15.67 -12.90
CA ASP A 183 4.69 16.29 -11.77
C ASP A 183 4.12 15.74 -10.43
N PRO A 184 4.83 14.81 -9.76
CA PRO A 184 4.35 14.17 -8.54
C PRO A 184 4.21 15.15 -7.36
N ASP A 185 5.08 16.15 -7.28
CA ASP A 185 5.12 17.07 -6.15
C ASP A 185 4.03 18.13 -6.31
N ALA A 186 3.83 18.64 -7.53
CA ALA A 186 2.71 19.53 -7.85
C ALA A 186 1.35 18.84 -7.67
N TYR A 187 1.25 17.55 -8.01
CA TYR A 187 0.04 16.76 -7.74
C TYR A 187 -0.28 16.73 -6.25
N LEU A 188 0.69 16.32 -5.41
CA LEU A 188 0.50 16.23 -3.96
C LEU A 188 0.21 17.60 -3.33
N ALA A 189 0.88 18.66 -3.78
CA ALA A 189 0.60 20.02 -3.34
C ALA A 189 -0.82 20.47 -3.72
N SER A 190 -1.30 20.07 -4.89
CA SER A 190 -2.67 20.37 -5.35
C SER A 190 -3.71 19.60 -4.54
N VAL A 191 -3.44 18.33 -4.21
CA VAL A 191 -4.29 17.53 -3.33
C VAL A 191 -4.46 18.21 -1.97
N GLU A 192 -3.38 18.65 -1.34
CA GLU A 192 -3.42 19.36 -0.05
C GLU A 192 -4.15 20.71 -0.11
N LYS A 193 -4.08 21.38 -1.26
CA LYS A 193 -4.69 22.69 -1.49
C LYS A 193 -6.19 22.62 -1.76
N TYR A 194 -6.63 21.64 -2.56
CA TYR A 194 -7.97 21.62 -3.12
C TYR A 194 -8.88 20.54 -2.56
N LEU A 195 -8.36 19.51 -1.89
CA LEU A 195 -9.24 18.58 -1.18
C LEU A 195 -9.89 19.28 0.03
N PRO A 196 -11.18 18.98 0.30
CA PRO A 196 -11.88 19.56 1.43
C PRO A 196 -11.17 19.22 2.73
N ARG A 197 -11.16 20.18 3.66
CA ARG A 197 -10.70 19.98 5.04
C ARG A 197 -11.89 19.57 5.89
#